data_AF-A0AAV7ZJF8-F1
#
_entry.id   AF-A0AAV7ZJF8-F1
#
_cell.length_a   1.000
_cell.length_b   1.000
_cell.length_c   1.000
_cell.angle_alpha   90.00
_cell.angle_beta   90.00
_cell.angle_gamma   90.00
#
_symmetry.space_group_name_H-M   'P 1'
#
loop_
_entity.id
_entity.type
_entity.pdbx_description
1 polymer ?
#
loop_
_entity_poly.entity_id
_entity_poly.type
_entity_poly.pdbx_seq_one_letter_code
_entity_poly.pdbx_strand_id
1 'polypeptide(L)'
;MRTSKDVYSRIIYDDKFDPEDFFIGLKEESNIVDTPFDEYDHEEIPMHCILYFKTDEQIVWSRSPQIDLIFGSLTKKRQKEIEKEQKLLKQKRKRQQKKKQLKRTKPKNKK
;
A
#
# COMPACT_ATOMS: atom_id res chain seq x y z
N MET A 1 7.49 17.37 -2.59
CA MET A 1 7.19 15.97 -2.22
C MET A 1 8.25 15.10 -2.87
N ARG A 2 8.81 14.12 -2.14
CA ARG A 2 9.83 13.21 -2.69
C ARG A 2 9.27 12.36 -3.82
N THR A 3 10.11 12.01 -4.77
CA THR A 3 9.73 11.14 -5.90
C THR A 3 9.70 9.68 -5.48
N SER A 4 9.08 8.82 -6.28
CA SER A 4 9.15 7.36 -6.04
C SER A 4 10.58 6.85 -6.07
N LYS A 5 11.46 7.46 -6.91
CA LYS A 5 12.89 7.17 -6.96
C LYS A 5 13.61 7.46 -5.65
N ASP A 6 13.33 8.62 -5.04
CA ASP A 6 13.93 9.00 -3.75
C ASP A 6 13.53 8.02 -2.65
N VAL A 7 12.26 7.60 -2.63
CA VAL A 7 11.74 6.64 -1.66
C VAL A 7 12.32 5.26 -1.86
N TYR A 8 12.36 4.79 -3.12
CA TYR A 8 12.97 3.51 -3.48
C TYR A 8 14.44 3.45 -3.06
N SER A 9 15.21 4.49 -3.41
CA SER A 9 16.62 4.58 -3.02
C SER A 9 16.78 4.60 -1.49
N ARG A 10 15.87 5.28 -0.78
CA ARG A 10 15.91 5.31 0.69
C ARG A 10 15.68 3.93 1.29
N ILE A 11 14.73 3.15 0.77
CA ILE A 11 14.44 1.80 1.28
C ILE A 11 15.63 0.86 1.04
N ILE A 12 16.31 0.96 -0.12
CA ILE A 12 17.47 0.10 -0.43
C ILE A 12 18.71 0.45 0.41
N TYR A 13 19.00 1.75 0.56
CA TYR A 13 20.28 2.19 1.11
C TYR A 13 20.24 2.56 2.61
N ASP A 14 19.06 2.59 3.24
CA ASP A 14 18.93 2.91 4.66
C ASP A 14 18.68 1.63 5.45
N ASP A 15 19.66 1.22 6.26
CA ASP A 15 19.62 0.00 7.11
C ASP A 15 18.44 -0.03 8.12
N LYS A 16 17.71 1.08 8.24
CA LYS A 16 16.50 1.17 9.07
C LYS A 16 15.28 0.50 8.45
N PHE A 17 15.33 0.22 7.15
CA PHE A 17 14.24 -0.38 6.41
C PHE A 17 14.69 -1.72 5.84
N ASP A 18 13.85 -2.73 6.01
CA ASP A 18 14.04 -4.02 5.37
C ASP A 18 13.20 -4.05 4.09
N PRO A 19 13.81 -4.13 2.89
CA PRO A 19 13.09 -4.17 1.62
C PRO A 19 12.01 -5.28 1.56
N GLU A 20 12.24 -6.42 2.20
CA GLU A 20 11.32 -7.57 2.15
C GLU A 20 9.95 -7.26 2.79
N ASP A 21 9.90 -6.30 3.73
CA ASP A 21 8.66 -5.85 4.39
C ASP A 21 7.81 -4.91 3.53
N PHE A 22 8.33 -4.48 2.37
CA PHE A 22 7.66 -3.51 1.51
C PHE A 22 6.99 -4.16 0.30
N PHE A 23 5.89 -3.54 -0.10
CA PHE A 23 5.19 -3.80 -1.34
C PHE A 23 5.02 -2.49 -2.11
N ILE A 24 5.06 -2.61 -3.42
CA ILE A 24 4.96 -1.52 -4.38
C ILE A 24 3.63 -1.65 -5.12
N GLY A 25 2.83 -0.58 -5.04
CA GLY A 25 1.61 -0.46 -5.84
C GLY A 25 1.93 0.05 -7.23
N LEU A 26 2.03 -0.86 -8.19
CA LEU A 26 2.30 -0.55 -9.59
C LEU A 26 1.01 -0.33 -10.36
N LYS A 27 1.02 0.69 -11.23
CA LYS A 27 -0.05 0.90 -12.20
C LYS A 27 0.23 0.06 -13.45
N GLU A 28 -0.51 -1.04 -13.60
CA GLU A 28 -0.52 -1.84 -14.84
C GLU A 28 -1.81 -1.57 -15.60
N GLU A 29 -1.70 -0.97 -16.79
CA GLU A 29 -2.83 -0.62 -17.66
C GLU A 29 -3.96 0.12 -16.91
N SER A 30 -4.98 -0.63 -16.47
CA SER A 30 -6.18 -0.18 -15.77
C SER A 30 -6.31 -0.70 -14.33
N ASN A 31 -5.36 -1.50 -13.85
CA ASN A 31 -5.34 -2.08 -12.50
C ASN A 31 -4.14 -1.58 -11.69
N ILE A 32 -4.23 -1.81 -10.38
CA ILE A 32 -3.12 -1.60 -9.46
C ILE A 32 -2.72 -2.97 -8.93
N VAL A 33 -1.48 -3.36 -9.15
CA VAL A 33 -0.91 -4.61 -8.67
C VAL A 33 0.01 -4.30 -7.51
N ASP A 34 -0.16 -5.04 -6.41
CA ASP A 34 0.72 -4.97 -5.25
C ASP A 34 1.83 -6.01 -5.45
N THR A 35 3.02 -5.54 -5.83
CA THR A 35 4.20 -6.39 -6.07
C THR A 35 5.14 -6.29 -4.85
N PRO A 36 5.70 -7.40 -4.35
CA PRO A 36 6.76 -7.35 -3.34
C PRO A 36 7.92 -6.47 -3.80
N PHE A 37 8.57 -5.76 -2.89
CA PHE A 37 9.69 -4.89 -3.25
C PHE A 37 10.86 -5.68 -3.84
N ASP A 38 11.12 -6.88 -3.32
CA ASP A 38 12.19 -7.77 -3.81
C ASP A 38 11.93 -8.28 -5.24
N GLU A 39 10.66 -8.42 -5.63
CA GLU A 39 10.27 -8.80 -7.00
C GLU A 39 10.25 -7.61 -7.97
N TYR A 40 10.41 -6.37 -7.48
CA TYR A 40 10.38 -5.19 -8.33
C TYR A 40 11.72 -4.97 -9.02
N ASP A 41 11.74 -5.22 -10.32
CA ASP A 41 12.86 -4.86 -11.18
C ASP A 41 12.74 -3.41 -11.67
N HIS A 42 13.68 -2.57 -11.22
CA HIS A 42 13.76 -1.15 -11.58
C HIS A 42 14.32 -0.91 -12.99
N GLU A 43 14.97 -1.90 -13.60
CA GLU A 43 15.44 -1.86 -15.00
C GLU A 43 14.29 -2.12 -15.97
N GLU A 44 13.39 -3.04 -15.62
CA GLU A 44 12.23 -3.41 -16.45
C GLU A 44 11.01 -2.49 -16.21
N ILE A 45 10.74 -2.14 -14.95
CA ILE A 45 9.52 -1.42 -14.57
C ILE A 45 9.85 0.04 -14.23
N PRO A 46 9.41 1.02 -15.03
CA PRO A 46 9.72 2.41 -14.78
C PRO A 46 9.19 2.92 -13.43
N MET A 47 10.03 3.66 -12.70
CA MET A 47 9.67 4.21 -11.38
C MET A 47 8.45 5.14 -11.40
N HIS A 48 8.04 5.67 -12.56
CA HIS A 48 6.83 6.49 -12.67
C HIS A 48 5.53 5.68 -12.55
N CYS A 49 5.59 4.37 -12.80
CA CYS A 49 4.49 3.41 -12.62
C CYS A 49 4.17 3.16 -11.14
N ILE A 50 5.10 3.47 -10.24
CA ILE A 50 4.90 3.36 -8.79
C ILE A 50 3.93 4.44 -8.32
N LEU A 51 2.81 4.01 -7.74
CA LEU A 51 1.78 4.89 -7.16
C LEU A 51 1.93 5.06 -5.65
N TYR A 52 2.28 3.98 -4.94
CA TYR A 52 2.48 3.97 -3.50
C TYR A 52 3.45 2.88 -3.07
N PHE A 53 4.03 3.05 -1.88
CA PHE A 53 4.73 2.02 -1.12
C PHE A 53 3.91 1.71 0.12
N LYS A 54 3.76 0.43 0.44
CA LYS A 54 3.06 -0.04 1.64
C LYS A 54 3.88 -1.11 2.34
N THR A 55 3.64 -1.27 3.62
CA THR A 55 4.00 -2.47 4.38
C THR A 55 2.74 -3.31 4.60
N ASP A 56 2.85 -4.47 5.25
CA ASP A 56 1.70 -5.31 5.64
C ASP A 56 0.67 -4.56 6.51
N GLU A 57 1.13 -3.53 7.21
CA GLU A 57 0.30 -2.78 8.13
C GLU A 57 -0.40 -1.61 7.45
N GLN A 58 0.35 -0.80 6.69
CA GLN A 58 -0.10 0.51 6.21
C GLN A 58 0.65 1.02 4.97
N ILE A 59 0.07 2.02 4.30
CA ILE A 59 0.75 2.76 3.22
C ILE A 59 1.73 3.76 3.84
N VAL A 60 3.02 3.62 3.50
CA VAL A 60 4.11 4.45 4.04
C VAL A 60 4.42 5.64 3.15
N TRP A 61 4.12 5.54 1.85
CA TRP A 61 4.28 6.62 0.90
C TRP A 61 3.25 6.49 -0.21
N SER A 62 2.66 7.60 -0.64
CA SER A 62 1.74 7.62 -1.78
C SER A 62 1.68 9.02 -2.38
N ARG A 63 1.54 9.09 -3.71
CA ARG A 63 1.30 10.37 -4.42
C ARG A 63 -0.11 10.90 -4.19
N SER A 64 -1.10 10.01 -4.09
CA SER A 64 -2.49 10.39 -3.91
C SER A 64 -3.24 9.28 -3.14
N PRO A 65 -3.55 9.50 -1.85
CA PRO A 65 -3.30 10.71 -1.07
C PRO A 65 -1.80 10.96 -0.81
N GLN A 66 -1.39 12.23 -0.68
CA GLN A 66 0.00 12.60 -0.38
C GLN A 66 0.40 12.09 1.02
N ILE A 67 1.12 10.97 1.05
CA ILE A 67 1.63 10.32 2.26
C ILE A 67 3.15 10.25 2.15
N ASP A 68 3.86 10.63 3.20
CA ASP A 68 5.31 10.54 3.29
C ASP A 68 5.72 10.26 4.75
N LEU A 69 5.73 8.97 5.11
CA LEU A 69 6.17 8.49 6.43
C LEU A 69 7.66 8.10 6.43
N ILE A 70 8.25 7.91 5.24
CA ILE A 70 9.66 7.54 5.09
C ILE A 70 10.58 8.71 5.44
N PHE A 71 10.27 9.92 4.95
CA PHE A 71 11.07 11.11 5.25
C PHE A 71 10.50 11.94 6.41
N GLY A 72 9.32 11.59 6.92
CA GLY A 72 8.66 12.33 7.99
C GLY A 72 8.22 13.73 7.59
N SER A 73 7.99 13.98 6.29
CA SER A 73 7.58 15.30 5.77
C SER A 73 6.18 15.73 6.24
N LEU A 74 5.42 14.84 6.88
CA LEU A 74 4.07 15.10 7.36
C LEU A 74 4.07 15.65 8.80
N THR A 75 3.14 16.56 9.08
CA THR A 75 2.90 16.98 10.47
C THR A 75 2.35 15.81 11.30
N LYS A 76 2.67 15.79 12.60
CA LYS A 76 2.15 14.76 13.54
C LYS A 76 0.62 14.63 13.51
N LYS A 77 -0.09 15.73 13.28
CA LYS A 77 -1.56 15.74 13.13
C LYS A 77 -1.99 14.96 11.88
N ARG A 78 -1.40 15.28 10.72
CA ARG A 78 -1.71 14.62 9.45
C ARG A 78 -1.36 13.13 9.47
N GLN A 79 -0.24 12.78 10.09
CA GLN A 79 0.17 11.39 10.28
C GLN A 79 -0.87 10.57 11.06
N LYS A 80 -1.38 11.10 12.18
CA LYS A 80 -2.45 10.44 12.97
C LYS A 80 -3.77 10.32 12.20
N GLU A 81 -4.10 11.30 11.36
CA GLU A 81 -5.29 11.22 10.50
C GLU A 81 -5.15 10.11 9.46
N ILE A 82 -4.01 10.04 8.77
CA ILE A 82 -3.71 8.98 7.78
C ILE A 82 -3.77 7.59 8.44
N GLU A 83 -3.15 7.42 9.62
CA GLU A 83 -3.17 6.15 10.34
C GLU A 83 -4.61 5.70 10.68
N LYS A 84 -5.46 6.63 11.14
CA LYS A 84 -6.88 6.37 11.41
C LYS A 84 -7.64 5.99 10.14
N GLU A 85 -7.41 6.70 9.04
CA GLU A 85 -8.05 6.44 7.74
C GLU A 85 -7.68 5.03 7.23
N GLN A 86 -6.39 4.68 7.25
CA GLN A 86 -5.90 3.36 6.83
C GLN A 86 -6.48 2.24 7.71
N LYS A 87 -6.51 2.45 9.04
CA LYS A 87 -7.09 1.48 9.99
C LYS A 87 -8.60 1.29 9.76
N LEU A 88 -9.33 2.37 9.49
CA LEU A 88 -10.75 2.32 9.18
C LEU A 88 -11.01 1.59 7.86
N LEU A 89 -10.22 1.87 6.81
CA LEU A 89 -10.31 1.19 5.52
C LEU A 89 -10.01 -0.31 5.65
N LYS A 90 -8.97 -0.70 6.40
CA LYS A 90 -8.64 -2.11 6.70
C LYS A 90 -9.79 -2.81 7.43
N GLN A 91 -10.41 -2.16 8.42
CA GLN A 91 -11.57 -2.71 9.13
C GLN A 91 -12.80 -2.86 8.21
N LYS A 92 -13.09 -1.86 7.37
CA LYS A 92 -14.19 -1.92 6.38
C LYS A 92 -13.99 -3.07 5.39
N ARG A 93 -12.77 -3.24 4.84
CA ARG A 93 -12.43 -4.34 3.92
C ARG A 93 -12.66 -5.72 4.56
N LYS A 94 -12.16 -5.94 5.78
CA LYS A 94 -12.39 -7.21 6.53
C LYS A 94 -13.89 -7.48 6.75
N ARG A 95 -14.66 -6.47 7.15
CA ARG A 95 -16.12 -6.60 7.35
C ARG A 95 -16.86 -6.96 6.06
N GLN A 96 -16.48 -6.36 4.93
CA GLN A 96 -17.08 -6.66 3.62
C GLN A 96 -16.73 -8.08 3.15
N GLN A 97 -15.48 -8.52 3.30
CA GLN A 97 -15.07 -9.88 2.97
C GLN A 97 -15.84 -10.93 3.79
N LYS A 98 -15.99 -10.72 5.11
CA LYS A 98 -16.79 -11.60 5.98
C LYS A 98 -18.26 -11.68 5.56
N LYS A 99 -18.87 -10.55 5.18
CA LYS A 99 -20.24 -10.52 4.64
C LYS A 99 -20.37 -11.27 3.30
N LYS A 100 -19.39 -11.16 2.40
CA LYS A 100 -19.38 -11.89 1.13
C LYS A 100 -19.25 -13.41 1.33
N GLN A 101 -18.39 -13.85 2.26
CA GLN A 101 -18.26 -15.27 2.61
C GLN A 101 -19.56 -15.83 3.21
N LEU A 102 -20.19 -15.12 4.15
CA LEU A 102 -21.46 -15.54 4.77
C LEU A 102 -22.63 -15.62 3.76
N LYS A 103 -22.63 -14.78 2.71
CA LYS A 103 -23.63 -14.85 1.64
C LYS A 103 -23.40 -16.05 0.70
N ARG A 104 -22.15 -16.48 0.51
CA ARG A 104 -21.79 -17.64 -0.32
C ARG A 104 -22.09 -18.98 0.36
N THR A 105 -22.09 -19.05 1.68
CA THR A 105 -22.33 -20.27 2.45
C THR A 105 -23.80 -20.54 2.79
N LYS A 106 -24.75 -19.67 2.42
CA LYS A 106 -26.18 -19.95 2.59
C LYS A 106 -26.63 -20.98 1.53
N PRO A 107 -27.07 -22.18 1.91
CA PRO A 107 -27.60 -23.14 0.95
C PRO A 107 -28.88 -22.57 0.32
N LYS A 108 -28.99 -22.70 -1.02
CA LYS A 108 -30.28 -22.57 -1.71
C LYS A 108 -31.17 -23.70 -1.19
N ASN A 109 -32.04 -23.43 -0.22
CA ASN A 109 -33.17 -24.30 0.05
C ASN A 109 -34.03 -24.31 -1.22
N LYS A 110 -33.83 -25.34 -2.06
CA LYS A 110 -34.75 -25.72 -3.12
C LYS A 110 -36.05 -26.16 -2.42
N LYS A 111 -37.09 -25.35 -2.59
CA LYS A 111 -38.47 -25.83 -2.55
C LYS A 111 -38.72 -26.67 -3.79
#